data_AF-A0A1V0DK25-F1
#
_entry.id   AF-A0A1V0DK25-F1
#
_cell.length_a   1.000
_cell.length_b   1.000
_cell.length_c   1.000
_cell.angle_alpha   90.00
_cell.angle_beta   90.00
_cell.angle_gamma   90.00
#
_symmetry.space_group_name_H-M   'P 1'
#
loop_
_entity.id
_entity.type
_entity.pdbx_description
1 polymer ?
#
loop_
_entity_poly.entity_id
_entity_poly.type
_entity_poly.pdbx_seq_one_letter_code
_entity_poly.pdbx_strand_id
1 'polypeptide(L)'
;WFEHNYPGWYAEFGDYWKWYANKSVPGETNMLFDGENGYAYPHRCWSCMCPAVIREDFCIGEVDGQVYTYCSEQCKWTHQVAFQAEYEGRATPAMGRFKGRRIWEECYHGWDLADCIKDLGFVRNDGKTLIAQP
;
A
#
# COMPACT_ATOMS: atom_id res chain seq x y z
N TRP A 1 26.23 4.88 -5.77
CA TRP A 1 25.55 4.17 -6.86
C TRP A 1 24.21 4.82 -7.20
N PHE A 2 23.27 5.00 -6.26
CA PHE A 2 21.96 5.62 -6.56
C PHE A 2 22.07 7.01 -7.18
N GLU A 3 22.71 7.96 -6.50
CA GLU A 3 22.87 9.34 -7.03
C GLU A 3 23.57 9.39 -8.40
N HIS A 4 24.45 8.44 -8.68
CA HIS A 4 25.14 8.35 -9.99
C HIS A 4 24.20 7.91 -11.12
N ASN A 5 23.30 6.95 -10.86
CA ASN A 5 22.37 6.42 -11.87
C ASN A 5 21.05 7.20 -11.91
N TYR A 6 20.71 7.87 -10.83
CA TYR A 6 19.49 8.64 -10.62
C TYR A 6 19.85 9.97 -9.97
N PRO A 7 20.38 10.95 -10.73
CA PRO A 7 20.72 12.27 -10.18
C PRO A 7 19.50 12.92 -9.52
N GLY A 8 19.66 13.40 -8.28
CA GLY A 8 18.57 13.91 -7.44
C GLY A 8 17.96 12.87 -6.49
N TRP A 9 18.32 11.59 -6.60
CA TRP A 9 17.80 10.54 -5.72
C TRP A 9 18.04 10.82 -4.24
N TYR A 10 19.23 11.32 -3.88
CA TYR A 10 19.52 11.61 -2.49
C TYR A 10 18.75 12.83 -1.97
N ALA A 11 18.52 13.82 -2.83
CA ALA A 11 17.70 14.98 -2.46
C ALA A 11 16.25 14.58 -2.21
N GLU A 12 15.71 13.63 -2.99
CA GLU A 12 14.34 13.15 -2.87
C GLU A 12 14.15 12.11 -1.74
N PHE A 13 15.02 11.09 -1.68
CA PHE A 13 14.82 9.91 -0.82
C PHE A 13 15.82 9.80 0.34
N GLY A 14 16.86 10.65 0.37
CA GLY A 14 17.96 10.52 1.33
C GLY A 14 17.51 10.64 2.78
N ASP A 15 16.57 11.54 3.06
CA ASP A 15 16.07 11.75 4.43
C ASP A 15 15.27 10.57 4.95
N TYR A 16 14.46 9.92 4.09
CA TYR A 16 13.78 8.68 4.46
C TYR A 16 14.78 7.62 4.96
N TRP A 17 15.88 7.40 4.23
CA TRP A 17 16.86 6.38 4.59
C TRP A 17 17.71 6.75 5.81
N LYS A 18 17.97 8.03 6.07
CA LYS A 18 18.59 8.48 7.32
C LYS A 18 17.72 8.15 8.52
N TRP A 19 16.43 8.48 8.44
CA TRP A 19 15.47 8.19 9.51
C TRP A 19 15.24 6.69 9.68
N TYR A 20 15.16 5.95 8.58
CA TYR A 20 15.09 4.49 8.61
C TYR A 20 16.26 3.89 9.37
N ALA A 21 17.50 4.34 9.12
CA ALA A 21 18.67 3.86 9.85
C ALA A 21 18.60 4.16 11.36
N ASN A 22 18.04 5.31 11.75
CA ASN A 22 17.89 5.70 13.16
C ASN A 22 16.78 4.93 13.87
N LYS A 23 15.67 4.64 13.19
CA LYS A 23 14.45 4.05 13.77
C LYS A 23 14.33 2.53 13.58
N SER A 24 15.22 1.92 12.81
CA SER A 24 15.27 0.46 12.61
C SER A 24 15.93 -0.27 13.78
N VAL A 25 15.54 0.08 15.01
CA VAL A 25 16.05 -0.51 16.25
C VAL A 25 14.89 -0.86 17.19
N PRO A 26 15.04 -1.85 18.08
CA PRO A 26 13.97 -2.23 19.00
C PRO A 26 13.51 -1.06 19.90
N GLY A 27 12.19 -0.87 20.00
CA GLY A 27 11.56 0.15 20.85
C GLY A 27 11.17 1.43 20.13
N GLU A 28 11.67 1.65 18.91
CA GLU A 28 11.29 2.79 18.08
C GLU A 28 10.01 2.52 17.26
N THR A 29 9.29 3.59 16.92
CA THR A 29 8.16 3.51 15.99
C THR A 29 8.65 3.18 14.59
N ASN A 30 8.07 2.16 13.97
CA ASN A 30 8.40 1.78 12.59
C ASN A 30 8.12 2.96 11.63
N MET A 31 9.05 3.21 10.71
CA MET A 31 8.96 4.30 9.71
C MET A 31 7.63 4.33 8.95
N LEU A 32 7.00 3.18 8.68
CA LEU A 32 5.72 3.08 7.97
C LEU A 32 4.57 3.80 8.70
N PHE A 33 4.67 3.94 10.02
CA PHE A 33 3.67 4.55 10.89
C PHE A 33 4.21 5.79 11.62
N ASP A 34 5.37 6.29 11.19
CA ASP A 34 6.09 7.38 11.84
C ASP A 34 5.59 8.75 11.36
N GLY A 35 4.47 9.19 11.91
CA GLY A 35 3.86 10.49 11.60
C GLY A 35 4.70 11.69 12.03
N GLU A 36 5.68 11.52 12.93
CA GLU A 36 6.54 12.61 13.42
C GLU A 36 7.51 13.09 12.34
N ASN A 37 8.00 12.18 11.50
CA ASN A 37 8.94 12.47 10.42
C ASN A 37 8.24 12.71 9.06
N GLY A 38 6.94 13.02 9.08
CA GLY A 38 6.16 13.33 7.88
C GLY A 38 5.86 12.12 7.01
N TYR A 39 6.13 10.90 7.47
CA TYR A 39 5.73 9.70 6.73
C TYR A 39 4.24 9.45 6.89
N ALA A 40 3.55 9.33 5.76
CA ALA A 40 2.13 8.99 5.71
C ALA A 40 1.96 7.57 5.17
N TYR A 41 1.20 6.75 5.90
CA TYR A 41 0.85 5.42 5.44
C TYR A 41 0.12 5.50 4.07
N PRO A 42 0.66 4.90 3.00
CA PRO A 42 0.05 4.99 1.68
C PRO A 42 -1.16 4.06 1.57
N HIS A 43 -2.27 4.60 1.06
CA HIS A 43 -3.42 3.77 0.70
C HIS A 43 -3.08 2.79 -0.43
N ARG A 44 -3.71 1.62 -0.41
CA ARG A 44 -3.56 0.60 -1.46
C ARG A 44 -4.42 0.87 -2.69
N CYS A 45 -3.80 0.85 -3.87
CA CYS A 45 -4.52 0.88 -5.14
C CYS A 45 -5.41 -0.36 -5.29
N TRP A 46 -6.71 -0.16 -5.50
CA TRP A 46 -7.67 -1.24 -5.67
C TRP A 46 -7.38 -2.11 -6.90
N SER A 47 -6.88 -1.52 -7.98
CA SER A 47 -6.68 -2.25 -9.23
C SER A 47 -5.45 -3.15 -9.18
N CYS A 48 -4.29 -2.59 -8.86
CA CYS A 48 -3.00 -3.30 -8.93
C CYS A 48 -2.46 -3.81 -7.59
N MET A 49 -3.10 -3.50 -6.46
CA MET A 49 -2.67 -3.85 -5.10
C MET A 49 -1.36 -3.21 -4.62
N CYS A 50 -0.72 -2.36 -5.43
CA CYS A 50 0.45 -1.59 -4.99
C CYS A 50 0.03 -0.44 -4.06
N PRO A 51 0.87 -0.06 -3.08
CA PRO A 51 0.67 1.18 -2.34
C PRO A 51 0.77 2.39 -3.27
N ALA A 52 -0.13 3.37 -3.12
CA ALA A 52 -0.12 4.61 -3.87
C ALA A 52 0.89 5.59 -3.24
N VAL A 53 2.16 5.42 -3.60
CA VAL A 53 3.30 6.14 -3.00
C VAL A 53 3.57 7.52 -3.61
N ILE A 54 3.04 7.80 -4.80
CA ILE A 54 3.13 9.10 -5.46
C ILE A 54 1.83 9.85 -5.17
N ARG A 55 1.91 10.95 -4.43
CA ARG A 55 0.70 11.63 -3.92
C ARG A 55 -0.04 12.38 -5.03
N GLU A 56 0.70 12.88 -6.01
CA GLU A 56 0.21 13.62 -7.17
C GLU A 56 -0.62 12.73 -8.11
N ASP A 57 -0.29 11.44 -8.17
CA ASP A 57 -0.99 10.44 -8.98
C ASP A 57 -2.12 9.72 -8.21
N PHE A 58 -2.32 10.07 -6.94
CA PHE A 58 -3.33 9.45 -6.11
C PHE A 58 -4.75 9.84 -6.58
N CYS A 59 -5.54 8.83 -6.95
CA CYS A 59 -6.91 9.04 -7.41
C CYS A 59 -7.91 8.37 -6.47
N ILE A 60 -9.10 8.94 -6.40
CA ILE A 60 -10.27 8.34 -5.76
C ILE A 60 -11.36 8.12 -6.82
N GLY A 61 -12.16 7.08 -6.67
CA GLY A 61 -13.31 6.82 -7.52
C GLY A 61 -14.35 5.96 -6.82
N GLU A 62 -15.60 6.12 -7.21
CA GLU A 62 -16.73 5.37 -6.68
C GLU A 62 -17.17 4.31 -7.70
N VAL A 63 -17.44 3.09 -7.23
CA VAL A 63 -18.02 1.98 -8.00
C VAL A 63 -19.04 1.30 -7.12
N ASP A 64 -20.25 1.09 -7.62
CA ASP A 64 -21.36 0.44 -6.90
C ASP A 64 -21.64 1.03 -5.50
N GLY A 65 -21.51 2.36 -5.36
CA GLY A 65 -21.74 3.08 -4.10
C GLY A 65 -20.60 2.99 -3.08
N GLN A 66 -19.47 2.36 -3.44
CA GLN A 66 -18.30 2.19 -2.59
C GLN A 66 -17.13 3.04 -3.10
N VAL A 67 -16.43 3.70 -2.18
CA VAL A 67 -15.26 4.53 -2.48
C VAL A 67 -13.99 3.68 -2.51
N TYR A 68 -13.20 3.84 -3.56
CA TYR A 68 -11.92 3.15 -3.77
C TYR A 68 -10.79 4.13 -4.06
N THR A 69 -9.56 3.69 -3.76
CA THR A 69 -8.34 4.47 -4.02
C THR A 69 -7.49 3.81 -5.10
N TYR A 70 -6.74 4.62 -5.85
CA TYR A 70 -5.92 4.18 -6.97
C TYR A 70 -4.60 4.93 -7.00
N CYS A 71 -3.55 4.28 -7.51
CA CYS A 71 -2.22 4.88 -7.67
C CYS A 71 -2.03 5.60 -9.02
N SER A 72 -3.03 5.58 -9.90
CA SER A 72 -3.03 6.30 -11.18
C SER A 72 -4.42 6.35 -11.81
N GLU A 73 -4.63 7.29 -12.73
CA GLU A 73 -5.85 7.39 -13.54
C GLU A 73 -6.07 6.14 -14.40
N GLN A 74 -5.01 5.49 -14.88
CA GLN A 74 -5.12 4.23 -15.64
C GLN A 74 -5.65 3.10 -14.75
N CYS A 75 -5.17 3.01 -13.50
CA CYS A 75 -5.70 2.04 -12.54
C CYS A 75 -7.17 2.31 -12.24
N LYS A 76 -7.54 3.57 -12.06
CA LYS A 76 -8.93 3.99 -11.86
C LYS A 76 -9.82 3.63 -13.04
N TRP A 77 -9.44 4.00 -14.26
CA TRP A 77 -10.17 3.66 -15.48
C TRP A 77 -10.32 2.14 -15.67
N THR A 78 -9.27 1.39 -15.35
CA THR A 78 -9.27 -0.07 -15.43
C THR A 78 -10.41 -0.63 -14.57
N HIS A 79 -10.53 -0.18 -13.31
CA HIS A 79 -11.61 -0.64 -12.44
C HIS A 79 -12.99 -0.09 -12.86
N GLN A 80 -13.10 1.22 -13.12
CA GLN A 80 -14.40 1.88 -13.34
C GLN A 80 -15.01 1.63 -14.73
N VAL A 81 -14.19 1.23 -15.71
CA VAL A 81 -14.63 1.12 -17.11
C VAL A 81 -14.26 -0.24 -17.69
N ALA A 82 -12.96 -0.53 -17.82
CA ALA A 82 -12.49 -1.68 -18.59
C ALA A 82 -12.96 -3.03 -18.02
N PHE A 83 -13.11 -3.08 -16.70
CA PHE A 83 -13.37 -4.30 -15.96
C PHE A 83 -14.76 -4.34 -15.28
N GLN A 84 -15.67 -3.47 -15.75
CA GLN A 84 -17.08 -3.54 -15.41
C GLN A 84 -17.77 -4.75 -16.03
N ALA A 85 -19.06 -4.93 -15.76
CA ALA A 85 -19.80 -6.10 -16.23
C ALA A 85 -19.75 -6.29 -17.76
N GLU A 86 -19.79 -5.18 -18.49
CA GLU A 86 -19.62 -5.08 -19.94
C GLU A 86 -18.59 -4.00 -20.28
N TYR A 87 -17.83 -4.23 -21.36
CA TYR A 87 -16.91 -3.27 -21.94
C TYR A 87 -17.09 -3.26 -23.46
N GLU A 88 -17.32 -2.08 -24.04
CA GLU A 88 -17.54 -1.90 -25.50
C GLU A 88 -18.59 -2.87 -26.09
N GLY A 89 -19.69 -3.09 -25.36
CA GLY A 89 -20.79 -3.96 -25.78
C GLY A 89 -20.49 -5.46 -25.70
N ARG A 90 -19.41 -5.86 -25.03
CA ARG A 90 -19.06 -7.26 -24.79
C ARG A 90 -19.03 -7.55 -23.29
N ALA A 91 -19.50 -8.73 -22.90
CA ALA A 91 -19.38 -9.18 -21.52
C ALA A 91 -17.90 -9.32 -21.13
N THR A 92 -17.50 -8.67 -20.05
CA THR A 92 -16.14 -8.77 -19.52
C THR A 92 -15.96 -10.15 -18.86
N PRO A 93 -14.91 -10.91 -19.21
CA PRO A 93 -14.67 -12.23 -18.62
C PRO A 93 -14.49 -12.14 -17.10
N ALA A 94 -14.88 -13.20 -16.38
CA ALA A 94 -14.89 -13.23 -14.91
C ALA A 94 -13.53 -12.93 -14.25
N MET A 95 -12.41 -13.26 -14.92
CA MET A 95 -11.05 -12.91 -14.46
C MET A 95 -10.79 -11.41 -14.38
N GLY A 96 -11.70 -10.61 -14.93
CA GLY A 96 -11.57 -9.18 -14.97
C GLY A 96 -12.18 -8.44 -13.79
N ARG A 97 -13.16 -9.02 -13.08
CA ARG A 97 -13.91 -8.26 -12.08
C ARG A 97 -13.15 -8.19 -10.76
N PHE A 98 -12.79 -6.97 -10.36
CA PHE A 98 -12.16 -6.71 -9.06
C PHE A 98 -13.18 -6.88 -7.93
N LYS A 99 -13.11 -8.00 -7.19
CA LYS A 99 -14.04 -8.34 -6.11
C LYS A 99 -13.33 -8.98 -4.92
N GLY A 100 -14.02 -9.01 -3.78
CA GLY A 100 -13.56 -9.66 -2.56
C GLY A 100 -12.89 -8.71 -1.58
N ARG A 101 -12.43 -9.25 -0.45
CA ARG A 101 -11.61 -8.52 0.53
C ARG A 101 -10.16 -8.54 0.04
N ARG A 102 -9.61 -7.36 -0.29
CA ARG A 102 -8.33 -7.31 -1.00
C ARG A 102 -7.29 -6.47 -0.28
N ILE A 103 -7.65 -5.27 0.13
CA ILE A 103 -6.69 -4.31 0.66
C ILE A 103 -6.53 -4.43 2.17
N TRP A 104 -5.36 -4.02 2.66
CA TRP A 104 -5.01 -4.11 4.08
C TRP A 104 -6.03 -3.37 4.95
N GLU A 105 -6.47 -2.22 4.46
CA GLU A 105 -7.41 -1.30 5.07
C GLU A 105 -8.83 -1.86 5.13
N GLU A 106 -9.18 -2.90 4.39
CA GLU A 106 -10.47 -3.59 4.55
C GLU A 106 -10.37 -4.72 5.57
N CYS A 107 -9.22 -5.40 5.62
CA CYS A 107 -9.03 -6.59 6.45
C CYS A 107 -8.73 -6.23 7.91
N TYR A 108 -7.97 -5.16 8.15
CA TYR A 108 -7.38 -4.87 9.46
C TYR A 108 -7.62 -3.42 9.92
N HIS A 109 -8.66 -2.75 9.40
CA HIS A 109 -9.02 -1.41 9.86
C HIS A 109 -9.32 -1.39 11.35
N GLY A 110 -8.64 -0.51 12.10
CA GLY A 110 -8.84 -0.35 13.54
C GLY A 110 -8.23 -1.47 14.40
N TRP A 111 -7.48 -2.40 13.81
CA TRP A 111 -6.75 -3.42 14.56
C TRP A 111 -5.42 -2.89 15.07
N ASP A 112 -4.98 -3.44 16.21
CA ASP A 112 -3.60 -3.27 16.66
C ASP A 112 -2.65 -4.06 15.76
N LEU A 113 -1.51 -3.46 15.39
CA LEU A 113 -0.55 -4.08 14.47
C LEU A 113 0.01 -5.40 15.03
N ALA A 114 0.23 -5.51 16.34
CA ALA A 114 0.73 -6.73 16.95
C ALA A 114 -0.30 -7.87 16.87
N ASP A 115 -1.60 -7.54 16.91
CA ASP A 115 -2.67 -8.51 16.74
C ASP A 115 -2.76 -8.98 15.28
N CYS A 116 -2.62 -8.08 14.31
CA CYS A 116 -2.54 -8.45 12.89
C CYS A 116 -1.36 -9.40 12.61
N ILE A 117 -0.18 -9.10 13.17
CA ILE A 117 1.03 -9.92 13.01
C ILE A 117 0.81 -11.32 13.56
N LYS A 118 0.16 -11.45 14.72
CA LYS A 118 -0.13 -12.75 15.34
C LYS A 118 -1.18 -13.53 14.54
N ASP A 119 -2.26 -12.88 14.12
CA ASP A 119 -3.31 -13.47 13.29
C ASP A 119 -2.74 -14.06 12.00
N LEU A 120 -1.82 -13.33 11.35
CA LEU A 120 -1.13 -13.75 10.13
C LEU A 120 -0.01 -14.76 10.36
N GLY A 121 0.31 -15.10 11.61
CA GLY A 121 1.38 -16.04 11.94
C GLY A 121 2.79 -15.52 11.65
N PHE A 122 3.00 -14.20 11.64
CA PHE A 122 4.31 -13.57 11.35
C PHE A 122 5.25 -13.50 12.56
N VAL A 123 5.16 -14.51 13.42
CA VAL A 123 6.05 -14.73 14.57
C VAL A 123 6.82 -16.03 14.38
N ARG A 124 8.06 -16.05 14.85
CA ARG A 124 8.90 -17.26 14.86
C ARG A 124 8.35 -18.27 15.87
N ASN A 125 8.96 -19.46 15.90
CA ASN A 125 8.56 -20.58 16.76
C ASN A 125 8.59 -20.25 18.27
N ASP A 126 9.27 -19.18 18.69
CA ASP A 126 9.29 -18.72 20.08
C ASP A 126 8.04 -17.91 20.48
N GLY A 127 7.12 -17.68 19.54
CA GLY A 127 5.83 -17.02 19.75
C GLY A 127 5.91 -15.51 20.00
N LYS A 128 7.11 -14.90 19.91
CA LYS A 128 7.30 -13.48 20.22
C LYS A 128 8.25 -12.75 19.28
N THR A 129 9.22 -13.42 18.70
CA THR A 129 10.15 -12.78 17.77
C THR A 129 9.50 -12.65 16.41
N LEU A 130 9.44 -11.44 15.87
CA LEU A 130 8.90 -11.19 14.54
C LEU A 130 9.73 -11.92 13.47
N ILE A 131 9.06 -12.46 12.45
CA ILE A 131 9.75 -13.02 11.28
C ILE A 131 10.47 -11.91 10.52
N ALA A 132 9.73 -10.86 10.16
CA ALA A 132 10.27 -9.66 9.52
C ALA A 132 11.14 -8.86 10.52
N GLN A 133 12.28 -8.37 10.04
CA GLN A 133 13.18 -7.47 10.76
C GLN A 133 13.58 -6.34 9.81
N PRO A 134 13.72 -5.09 10.30
CA PRO A 134 14.32 -4.02 9.53
C PRO A 134 15.85 -4.16 9.45
#